data_AF-A0A368TGB2-F1
#
_entry.id   AF-A0A368TGB2-F1
#
_cell.length_a   1.000
_cell.length_b   1.000
_cell.length_c   1.000
_cell.angle_alpha   90.00
_cell.angle_beta   90.00
_cell.angle_gamma   90.00
#
_symmetry.space_group_name_H-M   'P 1'
#
loop_
_entity.id
_entity.type
_entity.pdbx_description
1 polymer ?
#
loop_
_entity_poly.entity_id
_entity_poly.type
_entity_poly.pdbx_seq_one_letter_code
_entity_poly.pdbx_strand_id
1 'polypeptide(L)' 'RLSGVRKIVDAIFSYTNRNTDVIEKYFVRVDVTEAFPFLVTKMSPFYDR' A
#
# COMPACT_ATOMS: atom_id res chain seq x y z
N ARG A 1 -11.88 15.24 23.87
CA ARG A 1 -10.74 15.34 22.92
C ARG A 1 -10.21 13.93 22.67
N LEU A 2 -10.79 13.19 21.71
CA LEU A 2 -10.29 11.88 21.33
C LEU A 2 -9.19 12.09 20.29
N SER A 3 -7.93 12.21 20.73
CA SER A 3 -6.80 12.08 19.81
C SER A 3 -6.65 10.59 19.48
N GLY A 4 -7.53 10.07 18.62
CA GLY A 4 -7.38 8.73 18.08
C GLY A 4 -6.09 8.66 17.28
N VAL A 5 -5.15 7.79 17.69
CA VAL A 5 -3.91 7.57 16.94
C VAL A 5 -4.29 6.99 15.59
N ARG A 6 -3.98 7.70 14.49
CA ARG A 6 -4.18 7.18 13.13
C ARG A 6 -3.38 5.89 12.96
N LYS A 7 -4.04 4.84 12.48
CA LYS A 7 -3.41 3.56 12.15
C LYS A 7 -3.09 3.57 10.67
N ILE A 8 -1.82 3.82 10.32
CA ILE A 8 -1.33 3.79 8.95
C ILE A 8 -0.44 2.57 8.80
N VAL A 9 -0.68 1.79 7.75
CA VAL A 9 0.14 0.63 7.39
C VAL A 9 0.81 0.86 6.03
N ASP A 10 2.01 0.32 5.89
CA ASP A 10 2.72 0.25 4.63
C ASP A 10 2.30 -1.06 3.92
N ALA A 11 1.85 -0.96 2.66
CA ALA A 11 1.42 -2.10 1.84
C ALA A 11 2.23 -2.16 0.55
N ILE A 12 2.60 -3.38 0.13
CA ILE A 12 3.27 -3.65 -1.14
C ILE A 12 2.32 -4.50 -1.98
N PHE A 13 1.84 -3.95 -3.09
CA PHE A 13 1.14 -4.71 -4.11
C PHE A 13 2.14 -5.34 -5.06
N SER A 14 1.99 -6.64 -5.32
CA SER A 14 2.82 -7.38 -6.27
C SER A 14 1.91 -7.95 -7.36
N TYR A 15 2.19 -7.59 -8.61
CA TYR A 15 1.53 -8.16 -9.78
C TYR A 15 2.53 -8.94 -10.61
N THR A 16 2.18 -10.19 -10.94
CA THR A 16 2.97 -11.03 -11.84
C THR A 16 2.26 -11.11 -13.18
N ASN A 17 2.91 -10.60 -14.22
CA ASN A 17 2.42 -10.72 -15.58
C ASN A 17 2.59 -12.17 -16.06
N ARG A 18 1.50 -12.91 -16.25
CA ARG A 18 1.53 -14.33 -16.62
C ARG A 18 2.10 -14.64 -18.01
N ASN A 19 2.23 -13.64 -18.88
CA ASN A 19 2.79 -13.83 -20.23
C ASN A 19 4.31 -13.66 -20.26
N THR A 20 4.87 -12.89 -19.32
CA THR A 20 6.30 -12.52 -19.30
C THR A 20 7.02 -12.91 -18.02
N ASP A 21 6.29 -13.40 -17.01
CA ASP A 21 6.73 -13.67 -15.64
C ASP A 21 7.40 -12.46 -14.93
N VAL A 22 7.23 -11.26 -15.49
CA VAL A 22 7.71 -10.02 -14.87
C VAL A 22 6.88 -9.71 -13.63
N ILE A 23 7.56 -9.44 -12.52
CA ILE A 23 6.95 -9.02 -11.27
C ILE A 23 7.10 -7.50 -11.12
N GLU A 24 5.99 -6.80 -11.06
CA GLU A 24 5.93 -5.37 -10.75
C GLU A 24 5.44 -5.19 -9.31
N LYS A 25 6.15 -4.37 -8.54
CA LYS A 25 5.80 -4.07 -7.15
C LYS A 25 5.50 -2.59 -6.98
N TYR A 26 4.47 -2.28 -6.20
CA TYR A 26 4.07 -0.92 -5.87
C TYR A 26 3.88 -0.76 -4.36
N PHE A 27 4.48 0.30 -3.82
CA PHE A 27 4.32 0.72 -2.44
C PHE A 27 3.16 1.70 -2.30
N VAL A 28 2.38 1.56 -1.22
CA VAL A 28 1.39 2.54 -0.82
C VAL A 28 1.20 2.58 0.69
N ARG A 29 0.84 3.77 1.22
CA ARG A 29 0.38 3.92 2.61
C ARG A 29 -1.13 3.89 2.68
N VAL A 30 -1.68 3.07 3.57
CA VAL A 30 -3.12 2.90 3.75
C VAL A 30 -3.50 3.27 5.18
N ASP A 31 -4.51 4.12 5.33
CA ASP A 31 -5.13 4.40 6.61
C ASP A 31 -6.19 3.32 6.88
N VAL A 32 -6.10 2.68 8.04
CA VAL A 32 -7.00 1.63 8.52
C VAL A 32 -7.62 1.99 9.88
N THR A 33 -7.72 3.29 10.16
CA THR A 33 -8.28 3.80 11.43
C THR A 33 -9.78 3.53 11.52
N GLU A 34 -10.50 3.78 10.42
CA GLU A 34 -11.95 3.62 10.32
C GLU A 34 -12.32 2.28 9.68
N ALA A 35 -13.63 2.00 9.59
CA ALA A 35 -14.15 0.75 9.02
C ALA A 35 -13.72 0.48 7.56
N PHE A 36 -13.49 1.54 6.78
CA PHE A 36 -13.12 1.43 5.36
C PHE A 36 -11.73 2.02 5.11
N PRO A 37 -10.78 1.21 4.61
CA PRO A 37 -9.44 1.69 4.30
C PRO A 37 -9.43 2.71 3.16
N PHE A 38 -8.49 3.65 3.20
CA PHE A 38 -8.24 4.57 2.10
C PHE A 38 -6.74 4.87 1.92
N LEU A 39 -6.36 5.25 0.70
CA LEU A 39 -4.97 5.55 0.38
C LEU A 39 -4.56 6.90 0.97
N VAL A 40 -3.42 6.93 1.66
CA VAL A 40 -2.79 8.14 2.20
C VAL A 40 -1.78 8.73 1.22
N THR A 41 -1.15 7.87 0.41
CA THR A 41 -0.24 8.26 -0.66
C THR A 41 -0.70 7.68 -1.99
N LYS A 42 -0.27 8.28 -3.11
CA LYS A 42 -0.35 7.61 -4.42
C LYS A 42 0.54 6.36 -4.41
N MET A 43 0.21 5.39 -5.26
CA MET A 43 1.08 4.23 -5.48
C MET A 43 2.39 4.67 -6.14
N SER A 44 3.50 4.08 -5.71
CA SER A 44 4.83 4.33 -6.27
C SER A 44 5.55 3.01 -6.55
N PRO A 45 6.40 2.90 -7.59
CA PRO A 45 7.21 1.70 -7.79
C PRO A 45 7.99 1.31 -6.54
N PHE A 46 8.06 0.01 -6.25
CA PHE A 46 8.84 -0.55 -5.16
C PHE A 46 9.90 -1.49 -5.72
N TYR A 47 11.14 -1.30 -5.29
CA TYR A 47 12.27 -2.14 -5.66
C TYR A 47 12.79 -2.82 -4.39
N ASP A 48 13.00 -4.13 -4.45
CA ASP A 48 13.61 -4.85 -3.32
C ASP A 48 15.01 -4.28 -3.05
N ARG A 49 15.39 -4.23 -1.77
CA ARG A 49 16.69 -3.71 -1.34
C ARG A 49 17.78 -4.77 -1.40
#